data_AF-A0A9D4R2P4-F1
#
_entry.id   AF-A0A9D4R2P4-F1
#
_cell.length_a   1.000
_cell.length_b   1.000
_cell.length_c   1.000
_cell.angle_alpha   90.00
_cell.angle_beta   90.00
_cell.angle_gamma   90.00
#
_symmetry.space_group_name_H-M   'P 1'
#
loop_
_entity.id
_entity.type
_entity.pdbx_description
1 polymer ?
#
loop_
_entity_poly.entity_id
_entity_poly.type
_entity_poly.pdbx_seq_one_letter_code
_entity_poly.pdbx_strand_id
1 'polypeptide(L)'
;MWSSNTAEDLRFQQAVLTSLRTGEIMPLLKEELKYCIQSRRLYEGKTELVLETEENHKTQELRTEELEKIDRRKEQNRRASAKFRNRKKSELDDLTKTCEVLQRKNAELQDIVAKLEAERDTIYAEVVRILMGPPCVLVQ
;
A
#
# COMPACT_ATOMS: atom_id res chain seq x y z
N MET A 1 -43.01 11.72 -27.09
CA MET A 1 -42.28 13.01 -27.07
C MET A 1 -41.18 12.88 -26.04
N TRP A 2 -39.93 12.69 -26.46
CA TRP A 2 -38.80 12.75 -25.55
C TRP A 2 -38.43 14.23 -25.42
N SER A 3 -38.89 14.89 -24.37
CA SER A 3 -38.34 16.21 -24.02
C SER A 3 -36.91 15.97 -23.57
N SER A 4 -35.95 16.24 -24.46
CA SER A 4 -34.53 16.31 -24.12
C SER A 4 -34.38 17.33 -23.00
N ASN A 5 -34.10 16.84 -21.79
CA ASN A 5 -33.86 17.69 -20.64
C ASN A 5 -32.45 18.28 -20.80
N THR A 6 -32.36 19.38 -21.56
CA THR A 6 -31.10 20.03 -21.96
C THR A 6 -30.16 20.35 -20.80
N ALA A 7 -30.69 20.51 -19.59
CA ALA A 7 -29.89 20.75 -18.40
C ALA A 7 -29.15 19.50 -17.89
N GLU A 8 -29.74 18.31 -18.04
CA GLU A 8 -29.10 17.05 -17.65
C GLU A 8 -28.03 16.65 -18.66
N ASP A 9 -28.29 16.86 -19.94
CA ASP A 9 -27.30 16.67 -21.00
C ASP A 9 -26.09 17.59 -20.80
N LEU A 10 -26.31 18.85 -20.41
CA LEU A 10 -25.22 19.79 -20.13
C LEU A 10 -24.36 19.34 -18.93
N ARG A 11 -24.99 18.84 -17.86
CA ARG A 11 -24.27 18.32 -16.69
C ARG A 11 -23.45 17.07 -17.02
N PHE A 12 -24.01 16.15 -17.79
CA PHE A 12 -23.30 14.96 -18.23
C PHE A 12 -22.09 15.34 -19.10
N GLN A 13 -22.26 16.26 -20.04
CA GLN A 13 -21.15 16.81 -20.85
C GLN A 13 -20.06 17.43 -19.98
N GLN A 14 -20.44 18.18 -18.94
CA GLN A 14 -19.48 18.77 -18.00
C GLN A 14 -18.70 17.69 -17.22
N ALA A 15 -19.35 16.60 -16.83
CA ALA A 15 -18.70 15.48 -16.15
C ALA A 15 -17.69 14.77 -17.08
N VAL A 16 -18.05 14.57 -18.35
CA VAL A 16 -17.14 14.02 -19.38
C VAL A 16 -15.92 14.92 -19.56
N LEU A 17 -16.11 16.23 -19.75
CA LEU A 17 -15.01 17.18 -19.90
C LEU A 17 -14.09 17.19 -18.67
N THR A 18 -14.67 17.10 -17.47
CA THR A 18 -13.90 17.07 -16.23
C THR A 18 -13.07 15.80 -16.14
N SER A 19 -13.66 14.63 -16.43
CA SER A 19 -12.98 13.34 -16.40
C SER A 19 -11.84 13.28 -17.43
N LEU A 20 -12.06 13.77 -18.65
CA LEU A 20 -11.02 13.87 -19.67
C LEU A 20 -9.87 14.78 -19.25
N ARG A 21 -10.16 15.88 -18.54
CA ARG A 21 -9.15 16.83 -18.09
C ARG A 21 -8.35 16.33 -16.89
N THR A 22 -8.98 15.67 -15.92
CA THR A 22 -8.32 15.24 -14.67
C THR A 22 -7.82 13.80 -14.70
N GLY A 23 -8.30 12.97 -15.64
CA GLY A 23 -8.06 11.53 -15.66
C GLY A 23 -8.83 10.76 -14.59
N GLU A 24 -9.73 11.42 -13.86
CA GLU A 24 -10.51 10.79 -12.79
C GLU A 24 -11.85 10.30 -13.33
N ILE A 25 -12.21 9.05 -13.06
CA ILE A 25 -13.49 8.44 -13.48
C ILE A 25 -14.68 8.86 -12.60
N MET A 26 -14.40 9.40 -11.41
CA MET A 26 -15.39 9.74 -10.39
C MET A 26 -16.52 10.67 -10.87
N PRO A 27 -16.29 11.71 -11.69
CA PRO A 27 -17.36 12.57 -12.20
C PRO A 27 -18.41 11.81 -13.01
N LEU A 28 -17.99 10.82 -13.82
CA LEU A 28 -18.88 10.01 -14.65
C LEU A 28 -19.70 9.03 -13.81
N LEU A 29 -19.07 8.33 -12.88
CA LEU A 29 -19.73 7.42 -11.94
C LEU A 29 -20.84 8.10 -11.14
N LYS A 30 -20.65 9.37 -10.76
CA LYS A 30 -21.67 10.14 -10.04
C LYS A 30 -22.91 10.39 -10.88
N GLU A 31 -22.75 10.74 -12.15
CA GLU A 31 -23.89 10.97 -13.05
C GLU A 31 -24.58 9.64 -13.42
N GLU A 32 -23.84 8.55 -13.66
CA GLU A 32 -24.42 7.21 -13.85
C GLU A 32 -25.24 6.74 -12.65
N LEU A 33 -24.69 6.91 -11.44
CA LEU A 33 -25.38 6.54 -10.20
C LEU A 33 -26.65 7.37 -10.02
N LYS A 34 -26.59 8.67 -10.28
CA LYS A 34 -27.74 9.58 -10.22
C LYS A 34 -28.83 9.10 -11.19
N TYR A 35 -28.47 8.80 -12.44
CA TYR A 35 -29.40 8.28 -13.43
C TYR A 35 -30.03 6.96 -12.98
N CYS A 36 -29.24 6.00 -12.50
CA CYS A 36 -29.75 4.72 -11.99
C CYS A 36 -30.77 4.90 -10.87
N ILE A 37 -30.49 5.78 -9.92
CA ILE A 37 -31.40 6.09 -8.80
C ILE A 37 -32.70 6.71 -9.35
N GLN A 38 -32.57 7.67 -10.25
CA GLN A 38 -33.69 8.39 -10.84
C GLN A 38 -34.60 7.46 -11.66
N SER A 39 -34.04 6.60 -12.51
CA SER A 39 -34.79 5.60 -13.26
C SER A 39 -35.54 4.63 -12.34
N ARG A 40 -34.91 4.17 -11.26
CA ARG A 40 -35.56 3.29 -10.28
C ARG A 40 -36.74 3.99 -9.58
N ARG A 41 -36.58 5.26 -9.19
CA ARG A 41 -37.64 6.03 -8.53
C ARG A 41 -38.86 6.20 -9.45
N LEU A 42 -38.62 6.57 -10.71
CA LEU A 42 -39.70 6.74 -11.69
C LEU A 42 -40.43 5.43 -11.96
N TYR A 43 -39.70 4.30 -12.04
CA TYR A 43 -40.30 2.98 -12.16
C TYR A 43 -41.21 2.63 -10.98
N GLU A 44 -40.82 3.04 -9.77
CA GLU A 44 -41.62 2.89 -8.54
C GLU A 44 -42.76 3.92 -8.43
N GLY A 45 -42.98 4.76 -9.44
CA GLY A 45 -44.01 5.82 -9.46
C GLY A 45 -43.68 7.01 -8.55
N LYS A 46 -42.44 7.13 -8.08
CA LYS A 46 -41.98 8.25 -7.26
C LYS A 46 -41.58 9.43 -8.14
N THR A 47 -41.75 10.63 -7.62
CA THR A 47 -41.35 11.87 -8.30
C THR A 47 -39.85 11.95 -8.52
N GLU A 48 -39.46 12.73 -9.52
CA GLU A 48 -38.07 13.03 -9.84
C GLU A 48 -37.29 13.58 -8.64
N LEU A 49 -36.03 13.15 -8.53
CA LEU A 49 -35.11 13.56 -7.50
C LEU A 49 -34.66 15.00 -7.77
N VAL A 50 -35.41 15.95 -7.22
CA VAL A 50 -34.99 17.35 -7.13
C VAL A 50 -33.94 17.45 -6.03
N LEU A 51 -32.67 17.57 -6.42
CA LEU A 51 -31.59 17.93 -5.50
C LEU A 51 -31.70 19.43 -5.24
N GLU A 52 -32.33 19.83 -4.14
CA GLU A 52 -32.29 21.22 -3.68
C GLU A 52 -30.83 21.62 -3.47
N THR A 53 -30.33 22.55 -4.28
CA THR A 53 -28.97 23.06 -4.20
C THR A 53 -28.80 23.99 -2.99
N GLU A 54 -27.99 23.54 -2.03
CA GLU A 54 -27.04 24.30 -1.20
C GLU A 54 -27.51 25.38 -0.21
N GLU A 55 -28.72 25.31 0.37
CA GLU A 55 -29.01 26.12 1.57
C GLU A 55 -29.62 25.37 2.76
N ASN A 56 -29.99 24.09 2.59
CA ASN A 56 -30.71 23.36 3.63
C ASN A 56 -29.85 22.37 4.45
N HIS A 57 -28.53 22.42 4.31
CA HIS A 57 -27.62 21.78 5.28
C HIS A 57 -27.57 22.65 6.55
N LYS A 58 -28.73 22.97 7.13
CA LYS A 58 -28.76 23.46 8.50
C LYS A 58 -28.09 22.38 9.31
N THR A 59 -26.92 22.72 9.84
CA THR A 59 -26.18 22.00 10.87
C THR A 59 -27.21 21.44 11.82
N GLN A 60 -27.55 20.17 11.65
CA GLN A 60 -28.45 19.49 12.56
C GLN A 60 -27.66 19.44 13.84
N GLU A 61 -28.00 20.33 14.79
CA GLU A 61 -27.32 20.43 16.08
C GLU A 61 -27.27 19.01 16.64
N LEU A 62 -26.06 18.45 16.67
CA LEU A 62 -25.86 17.09 17.09
C LEU A 62 -26.39 17.01 18.52
N ARG A 63 -27.45 16.23 18.71
CA ARG A 63 -27.97 15.92 20.04
C ARG A 63 -26.79 15.51 20.91
N THR A 64 -26.76 15.93 22.17
CA THR A 64 -25.64 15.66 23.09
C THR A 64 -25.16 14.20 23.07
N GLU A 65 -26.09 13.26 22.89
CA GLU A 65 -25.82 11.82 22.71
C GLU A 65 -24.95 11.47 21.48
N GLU A 66 -25.12 12.18 20.36
CA GLU A 66 -24.33 12.00 19.15
C GLU A 66 -22.91 12.56 19.32
N LEU A 67 -22.75 13.69 20.03
CA LEU A 67 -21.43 14.24 20.37
C LEU A 67 -20.63 13.27 21.25
N GLU A 68 -21.26 12.66 22.25
CA GLU A 68 -20.60 11.65 23.07
C GLU A 68 -20.17 10.40 22.27
N LYS A 69 -20.99 9.95 21.32
CA LYS A 69 -20.62 8.83 20.44
C LYS A 69 -19.41 9.20 19.59
N ILE A 70 -19.36 10.42 19.06
CA ILE A 70 -18.23 10.91 18.26
C ILE A 70 -16.96 10.93 19.12
N ASP A 71 -17.01 11.47 20.33
CA ASP A 71 -15.84 11.54 21.21
C ASP A 71 -15.36 10.16 21.66
N ARG A 72 -16.29 9.23 21.97
CA ARG A 72 -15.96 7.82 22.22
C ARG A 72 -15.24 7.18 21.02
N ARG A 73 -15.73 7.42 19.79
CA ARG A 73 -15.10 6.89 18.57
C ARG A 73 -13.72 7.50 18.33
N LYS A 74 -13.55 8.81 18.52
CA LYS A 74 -12.25 9.49 18.41
C LYS A 74 -11.25 8.93 19.42
N GLU A 75 -11.65 8.75 20.67
CA GLU A 75 -10.78 8.21 21.70
C GLU A 75 -10.37 6.76 21.42
N GLN A 76 -11.31 5.92 20.98
CA GLN A 76 -11.02 4.55 20.57
C GLN A 76 -10.07 4.52 19.37
N ASN A 77 -10.29 5.36 18.36
CA ASN A 77 -9.41 5.44 17.20
C ASN A 77 -8.02 5.95 17.59
N ARG A 78 -7.92 6.93 18.49
CA ARG A 78 -6.65 7.43 19.04
C ARG A 78 -5.86 6.30 19.70
N ARG A 79 -6.50 5.51 20.57
CA ARG A 79 -5.89 4.35 21.23
C ARG A 79 -5.48 3.26 20.23
N ALA A 80 -6.36 2.93 19.29
CA ALA A 80 -6.08 1.94 18.26
C ALA A 80 -4.90 2.36 17.36
N SER A 81 -4.85 3.63 16.95
CA SER A 81 -3.76 4.19 16.15
C SER A 81 -2.43 4.17 16.91
N ALA A 82 -2.41 4.56 18.18
CA ALA A 82 -1.21 4.47 19.01
C ALA A 82 -0.73 3.03 19.16
N LYS A 83 -1.65 2.09 19.43
CA LYS A 83 -1.35 0.66 19.54
C LYS A 83 -0.80 0.09 18.23
N PHE A 84 -1.38 0.46 17.10
CA PHE A 84 -0.91 0.04 15.78
C PHE A 84 0.51 0.54 15.51
N ARG A 85 0.77 1.84 15.73
CA ARG A 85 2.10 2.43 15.56
C ARG A 85 3.15 1.76 16.45
N ASN A 86 2.81 1.52 17.73
CA ASN A 86 3.71 0.85 18.66
C ASN A 86 4.01 -0.59 18.26
N ARG A 87 3.00 -1.35 17.81
CA ARG A 87 3.19 -2.71 17.28
C ARG A 87 4.11 -2.70 16.06
N LYS A 88 3.86 -1.80 15.12
CA LYS A 88 4.67 -1.69 13.90
C LYS A 88 6.12 -1.34 14.21
N LYS A 89 6.34 -0.46 15.19
CA LYS A 89 7.69 -0.14 15.69
C LYS A 89 8.36 -1.37 16.32
N SER A 90 7.68 -2.08 17.21
CA SER A 90 8.22 -3.29 17.84
C SER A 90 8.58 -4.37 16.81
N GLU A 91 7.72 -4.61 15.82
CA GLU A 91 7.98 -5.55 14.73
C GLU A 91 9.24 -5.16 13.94
N LEU A 92 9.40 -3.87 13.65
CA LEU A 92 10.59 -3.36 12.96
C LEU A 92 11.86 -3.51 13.81
N ASP A 93 11.78 -3.20 15.10
CA ASP A 93 12.90 -3.34 16.02
C ASP A 93 13.34 -4.81 16.15
N ASP A 94 12.39 -5.74 16.23
CA ASP A 94 12.67 -7.18 16.32
C ASP A 94 13.23 -7.74 15.01
N LEU A 95 12.72 -7.29 13.86
CA LEU A 95 13.27 -7.63 12.56
C LEU A 95 14.71 -7.11 12.41
N THR A 96 14.97 -5.88 12.84
CA THR A 96 16.31 -5.27 12.79
C THR A 96 17.31 -6.07 13.62
N LYS A 97 16.97 -6.40 14.86
CA LYS A 97 17.81 -7.27 15.72
C LYS A 97 18.08 -8.63 15.06
N THR A 98 17.07 -9.22 14.44
CA THR A 98 17.22 -10.50 13.75
C THR A 98 18.18 -10.38 12.56
N CYS A 99 18.07 -9.32 11.77
CA CYS A 99 19.01 -9.03 10.69
C CYS A 99 20.44 -8.88 11.20
N GLU A 100 20.66 -8.13 12.29
CA GLU A 100 21.99 -7.95 12.88
C GLU A 100 22.60 -9.27 13.35
N VAL A 101 21.80 -10.14 13.98
CA VAL A 101 22.26 -11.47 14.41
C VAL A 101 22.63 -12.34 13.22
N LEU A 102 21.81 -12.35 12.17
CA LEU A 102 22.07 -13.12 10.96
C LEU A 102 23.30 -12.59 10.20
N GLN A 103 23.49 -11.27 10.15
CA GLN A 103 24.67 -10.66 9.54
C GLN A 103 25.96 -11.04 10.28
N ARG A 104 25.96 -10.99 11.62
CA ARG A 104 27.09 -11.44 12.43
C ARG A 104 27.42 -12.91 12.17
N LYS A 105 26.40 -13.77 12.21
CA LYS A 105 26.59 -15.20 11.96
C LYS A 105 27.09 -15.48 10.53
N ASN A 106 26.63 -14.72 9.55
CA ASN A 106 27.10 -14.85 8.18
C ASN A 106 28.59 -14.46 8.06
N ALA A 107 29.00 -13.35 8.68
CA ALA A 107 30.40 -12.95 8.71
C ALA A 107 31.29 -14.02 9.38
N GLU A 108 30.86 -14.56 10.53
CA GLU A 108 31.57 -15.66 11.21
C GLU A 108 31.71 -16.90 10.30
N LEU A 109 30.64 -17.28 9.59
CA LEU A 109 30.67 -18.42 8.68
C LEU A 109 31.58 -18.17 7.46
N GLN A 110 31.57 -16.95 6.92
CA GLN A 110 32.46 -16.56 5.83
C GLN A 110 33.93 -16.63 6.23
N ASP A 111 34.28 -16.19 7.45
CA ASP A 111 35.63 -16.32 7.98
C ASP A 111 36.05 -17.78 8.15
N ILE A 112 35.13 -18.64 8.60
CA ILE A 112 35.39 -20.08 8.71
C ILE A 112 35.62 -20.69 7.33
N VAL A 113 34.78 -20.36 6.35
CA VAL A 113 34.96 -20.84 4.97
C VAL A 113 36.33 -20.41 4.45
N ALA A 114 36.67 -19.13 4.55
CA ALA A 114 37.96 -18.61 4.06
C ALA A 114 39.17 -19.32 4.71
N LYS A 115 39.11 -19.61 6.02
CA LYS A 115 40.15 -20.38 6.72
C LYS A 115 40.28 -21.80 6.17
N LEU A 116 39.15 -22.51 6.06
CA LEU A 116 39.14 -23.89 5.55
C LEU A 116 39.62 -23.95 4.09
N GLU A 117 39.27 -22.95 3.28
CA GLU A 117 39.75 -22.85 1.90
C GLU A 117 41.27 -22.64 1.83
N ALA A 118 41.83 -21.78 2.68
CA ALA A 118 43.27 -21.57 2.76
C ALA A 118 44.02 -22.82 3.25
N GLU A 119 43.48 -23.53 4.24
CA GLU A 119 44.04 -24.82 4.71
C GLU A 119 44.01 -25.88 3.60
N ARG A 120 42.88 -26.00 2.91
CA ARG A 120 42.67 -26.88 1.76
C ARG A 120 43.69 -26.60 0.67
N ASP A 121 43.88 -25.34 0.30
CA ASP A 121 44.83 -24.92 -0.74
C ASP A 121 46.28 -25.18 -0.33
N THR A 122 46.62 -24.97 0.95
CA THR A 122 47.95 -25.29 1.50
C THR A 122 48.25 -26.79 1.37
N ILE A 123 47.30 -27.63 1.77
CA ILE A 123 47.44 -29.10 1.67
C ILE A 123 47.56 -29.52 0.20
N TYR A 124 46.74 -28.98 -0.69
CA TYR A 124 46.85 -29.29 -2.13
C TYR A 124 48.22 -28.90 -2.69
N ALA A 125 48.75 -27.73 -2.32
CA ALA A 125 50.08 -27.30 -2.76
C ALA A 125 51.19 -28.26 -2.26
N GLU A 126 51.11 -28.73 -1.02
CA GLU A 126 52.04 -29.73 -0.48
C GLU A 126 51.95 -31.07 -1.21
N VAL A 127 50.73 -31.56 -1.46
CA VAL A 127 50.49 -32.79 -2.21
C VAL A 127 51.05 -32.69 -3.64
N VAL A 128 50.79 -31.57 -4.32
CA VAL A 128 51.35 -31.32 -5.67
C VAL A 128 52.87 -31.32 -5.64
N ARG A 129 53.50 -30.65 -4.65
CA ARG A 129 54.96 -30.65 -4.49
C ARG A 129 55.52 -32.06 -4.31
N ILE A 130 54.85 -32.91 -3.52
CA ILE A 130 55.27 -34.30 -3.28
C ILE A 130 55.13 -35.14 -4.55
N LEU A 131 54.00 -35.02 -5.26
CA LEU A 131 53.69 -35.85 -6.43
C LEU A 131 54.46 -35.43 -7.70
N MET A 132 54.74 -34.14 -7.89
CA MET A 132 55.36 -33.61 -9.11
C MET A 132 56.90 -33.56 -9.03
N GLY A 133 57.49 -33.72 -7.84
CA GLY A 133 58.94 -33.66 -7.63
C GLY A 133 59.58 -32.29 -7.97
N PRO A 134 60.86 -32.05 -7.61
CA PRO A 134 61.57 -30.87 -8.09
C PRO A 134 61.67 -30.92 -9.63
N PRO A 135 61.54 -29.78 -10.34
CA PRO A 135 61.69 -29.77 -11.80
C PRO A 135 63.05 -30.38 -12.14
N CYS A 136 63.03 -31.47 -12.92
CA CYS A 136 64.24 -32.10 -13.43
C CYS A 136 65.10 -31.04 -14.10
N VAL A 137 66.16 -30.60 -13.41
CA VAL A 137 67.16 -29.73 -13.99
C VAL A 137 67.93 -30.61 -14.97
N LEU A 138 67.62 -30.48 -16.26
CA LEU A 138 68.43 -31.05 -17.33
C LEU A 138 69.80 -30.38 -17.25
N VAL A 139 70.74 -31.03 -16.56
CA VAL A 139 72.15 -30.67 -16.61
C VAL A 139 72.65 -31.00 -18.02
N GLN A 140 73.07 -29.96 -18.75
CA GLN A 140 73.66 -30.05 -20.08
C GLN A 140 75.06 -30.68 -20.03
#